data_AF-A0A7G1I5X9-F1
#
_entry.id   AF-A0A7G1I5X9-F1
#
_cell.length_a   1.000
_cell.length_b   1.000
_cell.length_c   1.000
_cell.angle_alpha   90.00
_cell.angle_beta   90.00
_cell.angle_gamma   90.00
#
_symmetry.space_group_name_H-M   'P 1'
#
loop_
_entity.id
_entity.type
_entity.pdbx_description
1 polymer ?
#
loop_
_entity_poly.entity_id
_entity_poly.type
_entity_poly.pdbx_seq_one_letter_code
_entity_poly.pdbx_strand_id
1 'polypeptide(L)'
;MPRPTLGAVPAAPLLVTGQTFACPAAIEDDLIAFCAARGALVRTEALQAHPGLRIVRGIGNFGPRTWVTLATEYFMTGRARVLVGTRALLGEGWDCAAVNVTVDLTSATTPGAITQMRGRALRRDPADADKVADNWSVCCISPDHPRGDADYLRLVRKHDAYFAASPQGLIESG
;
A
#
# COMPACT_ATOMS: atom_id res chain seq x y z
N MET A 1 19.58 -9.04 -18.95
CA MET A 1 18.39 -9.58 -19.67
C MET A 1 17.45 -8.43 -19.98
N PRO A 2 16.79 -8.40 -21.16
CA PRO A 2 15.80 -7.37 -21.45
C PRO A 2 14.55 -7.60 -20.58
N ARG A 3 14.02 -6.54 -19.95
CA ARG A 3 12.78 -6.58 -19.19
C ARG A 3 11.64 -7.03 -20.12
N PRO A 4 10.77 -7.97 -19.71
CA PRO A 4 9.54 -8.21 -20.43
C PRO A 4 8.74 -6.91 -20.46
N THR A 5 8.28 -6.51 -21.65
CA THR A 5 7.30 -5.44 -21.80
C THR A 5 6.09 -5.82 -20.96
N LEU A 6 5.83 -5.04 -19.91
CA LEU A 6 4.61 -5.14 -19.10
C LEU A 6 3.43 -4.86 -20.03
N GLY A 7 2.87 -5.91 -20.64
CA GLY A 7 1.45 -5.92 -20.94
C GLY A 7 0.73 -5.53 -19.65
N ALA A 8 -0.34 -4.73 -19.74
CA ALA A 8 -1.02 -4.19 -18.57
C ALA A 8 -1.63 -5.32 -17.73
N VAL A 9 -0.83 -5.93 -16.85
CA VAL A 9 -1.29 -6.87 -15.84
C VAL A 9 -2.20 -6.06 -14.90
N PRO A 10 -3.46 -6.46 -14.71
CA PRO A 10 -4.39 -5.76 -13.85
C PRO A 10 -3.78 -5.55 -12.46
N ALA A 11 -3.95 -4.35 -11.89
CA ALA A 11 -3.36 -4.03 -10.59
C ALA A 11 -3.95 -4.86 -9.43
N ALA A 12 -5.19 -5.34 -9.58
CA ALA A 12 -5.92 -6.15 -8.61
C ALA A 12 -5.77 -5.64 -7.15
N PRO A 13 -6.27 -4.42 -6.83
CA PRO A 13 -6.04 -3.79 -5.54
C PRO A 13 -6.79 -4.50 -4.41
N LEU A 14 -6.08 -4.84 -3.33
CA LEU A 14 -6.72 -5.33 -2.10
C LEU A 14 -6.85 -4.21 -1.08
N LEU A 15 -8.02 -4.08 -0.45
CA LEU A 15 -8.24 -3.14 0.65
C LEU A 15 -8.18 -3.89 1.98
N VAL A 16 -7.33 -3.46 2.90
CA VAL A 16 -7.22 -3.98 4.27
C VAL A 16 -7.31 -2.84 5.29
N THR A 17 -8.38 -2.84 6.08
CA THR A 17 -8.61 -1.92 7.21
C THR A 17 -8.74 -2.71 8.50
N GLY A 18 -8.98 -2.03 9.64
CA GLY A 18 -9.23 -2.72 10.92
C GLY A 18 -10.55 -3.49 10.95
N GLN A 19 -11.43 -3.30 9.96
CA GLN A 19 -12.77 -3.90 9.94
C GLN A 19 -13.15 -4.48 8.57
N THR A 20 -12.35 -4.27 7.54
CA THR A 20 -12.70 -4.60 6.16
C THR A 20 -11.52 -5.20 5.44
N PHE A 21 -11.73 -6.36 4.83
CA PHE A 21 -10.90 -6.90 3.78
C PHE A 21 -11.73 -6.97 2.51
N ALA A 22 -11.25 -6.39 1.41
CA ALA A 22 -11.99 -6.38 0.15
C ALA A 22 -11.08 -6.56 -1.07
N CYS A 23 -11.65 -7.12 -2.13
CA CYS A 23 -10.98 -7.38 -3.39
C CYS A 23 -11.89 -7.06 -4.60
N PRO A 24 -11.34 -6.94 -5.81
CA PRO A 24 -12.13 -6.90 -7.04
C PRO A 24 -12.83 -8.24 -7.29
N ALA A 25 -14.05 -8.18 -7.83
CA ALA A 25 -14.80 -9.36 -8.25
C ALA A 25 -14.00 -10.26 -9.22
N ALA A 26 -13.14 -9.66 -10.05
CA ALA A 26 -12.33 -10.39 -11.02
C ALA A 26 -11.32 -11.38 -10.41
N ILE A 27 -10.97 -11.23 -9.13
CA ILE A 27 -10.04 -12.14 -8.44
C ILE A 27 -10.71 -12.90 -7.29
N GLU A 28 -12.04 -12.89 -7.23
CA GLU A 28 -12.81 -13.50 -6.14
C GLU A 28 -12.46 -14.99 -5.95
N ASP A 29 -12.64 -15.79 -7.00
CA ASP A 29 -12.44 -17.25 -6.93
C ASP A 29 -10.98 -17.60 -6.62
N ASP A 30 -10.03 -16.89 -7.23
CA ASP A 30 -8.60 -17.11 -6.98
C ASP A 30 -8.20 -16.75 -5.55
N LEU A 31 -8.73 -15.64 -5.00
CA LEU A 31 -8.44 -15.23 -3.63
C LEU A 31 -9.08 -16.19 -2.62
N ILE A 32 -10.30 -16.69 -2.87
CA ILE A 32 -10.95 -17.72 -2.04
C ILE A 32 -10.09 -18.99 -2.02
N ALA A 33 -9.67 -19.48 -3.19
CA ALA A 33 -8.83 -20.66 -3.30
C ALA A 33 -7.47 -20.46 -2.61
N PHE A 34 -6.87 -19.27 -2.77
CA PHE A 34 -5.62 -18.91 -2.12
C PHE A 34 -5.72 -18.90 -0.59
N CYS A 35 -6.82 -18.37 -0.04
CA CYS A 35 -7.11 -18.39 1.39
C CYS A 35 -7.32 -19.82 1.89
N ALA A 36 -8.11 -20.63 1.17
CA ALA A 36 -8.39 -22.01 1.53
C ALA A 36 -7.12 -22.88 1.57
N ALA A 37 -6.20 -22.69 0.62
CA ALA A 37 -4.89 -23.37 0.61
C ALA A 37 -4.01 -23.03 1.82
N ARG A 38 -4.33 -21.96 2.56
CA ARG A 38 -3.68 -21.52 3.80
C ARG A 38 -4.51 -21.80 5.05
N GLY A 39 -5.55 -22.61 4.93
CA GLY A 39 -6.44 -22.97 6.03
C GLY A 39 -7.41 -21.86 6.44
N ALA A 40 -7.53 -20.78 5.66
CA ALA A 40 -8.50 -19.71 5.90
C ALA A 40 -9.75 -19.91 5.05
N LEU A 41 -10.84 -20.36 5.69
CA LEU A 41 -12.14 -20.44 5.02
C LEU A 41 -12.79 -19.06 4.98
N VAL A 42 -13.00 -18.56 3.76
CA VAL A 42 -13.59 -17.25 3.50
C VAL A 42 -14.80 -17.36 2.58
N ARG A 43 -15.77 -16.48 2.80
CA ARG A 43 -16.86 -16.15 1.89
C ARG A 43 -16.68 -14.72 1.40
N THR A 44 -17.27 -14.38 0.27
CA THR A 44 -17.34 -12.98 -0.15
C THR A 44 -18.78 -12.52 -0.31
N GLU A 45 -18.98 -11.21 -0.18
CA GLU A 45 -20.25 -10.54 -0.37
C GLU A 45 -20.05 -9.33 -1.29
N ALA A 46 -20.96 -9.11 -2.23
CA ALA A 46 -20.89 -7.95 -3.11
C ALA A 46 -21.07 -6.65 -2.31
N LEU A 47 -20.18 -5.68 -2.55
CA LEU A 47 -20.35 -4.35 -2.00
C LEU A 47 -21.43 -3.61 -2.80
N GLN A 48 -22.59 -3.34 -2.20
CA GLN A 48 -23.75 -2.75 -2.88
C GLN A 48 -23.43 -1.44 -3.60
N ALA A 49 -22.68 -0.55 -2.94
CA ALA A 49 -22.27 0.73 -3.52
C ALA A 49 -21.28 0.59 -4.68
N HIS A 50 -20.61 -0.56 -4.81
CA HIS A 50 -19.59 -0.79 -5.83
C HIS A 50 -19.59 -2.28 -6.26
N PRO A 51 -20.48 -2.70 -7.17
CA PRO A 51 -20.67 -4.12 -7.51
C PRO A 51 -19.43 -4.83 -8.09
N GLY A 52 -18.44 -4.08 -8.55
CA GLY A 52 -17.13 -4.61 -8.95
C GLY A 52 -16.22 -5.03 -7.79
N LEU A 53 -16.63 -4.79 -6.55
CA LEU A 53 -15.89 -5.14 -5.34
C LEU A 53 -16.62 -6.22 -4.53
N ARG A 54 -15.82 -6.96 -3.77
CA ARG A 54 -16.23 -8.00 -2.84
C ARG A 54 -15.65 -7.70 -1.47
N ILE A 55 -16.47 -7.78 -0.44
CA ILE A 55 -15.98 -7.84 0.94
C ILE A 55 -15.70 -9.30 1.26
N VAL A 56 -14.50 -9.58 1.74
CA VAL A 56 -14.06 -10.91 2.17
C VAL A 56 -14.35 -11.05 3.66
N ARG A 57 -15.06 -12.12 4.01
CA ARG A 57 -15.41 -12.49 5.39
C ARG A 57 -14.87 -13.87 5.66
N GLY A 58 -14.12 -14.05 6.73
CA GLY A 58 -13.69 -15.39 7.16
C GLY A 58 -14.55 -15.97 8.26
N ILE A 59 -14.34 -17.26 8.52
CA ILE A 59 -14.95 -18.00 9.63
C ILE A 59 -13.94 -18.06 10.79
N GLY A 60 -14.41 -18.00 12.03
CA GLY A 60 -13.56 -18.09 13.23
C GLY A 60 -12.73 -16.82 13.46
N ASN A 61 -11.44 -16.98 13.80
CA ASN A 61 -10.54 -15.86 14.13
C ASN A 61 -10.00 -15.15 12.87
N PHE A 62 -10.91 -14.58 12.08
CA PHE A 62 -10.60 -13.84 10.87
C PHE A 62 -10.64 -12.33 11.14
N GLY A 63 -9.59 -11.83 11.78
CA GLY A 63 -9.43 -10.42 12.11
C GLY A 63 -8.33 -9.73 11.30
N PRO A 64 -7.99 -8.48 11.66
CA PRO A 64 -7.00 -7.65 10.98
C PRO A 64 -5.66 -8.32 10.71
N ARG A 65 -5.14 -9.01 11.72
CA ARG A 65 -3.86 -9.71 11.60
C ARG A 65 -3.91 -10.78 10.51
N THR A 66 -4.96 -11.60 10.50
CA THR A 66 -5.14 -12.69 9.55
C THR A 66 -5.26 -12.18 8.12
N TRP A 67 -6.13 -11.19 7.85
CA TRP A 67 -6.28 -10.71 6.48
C TRP A 67 -5.11 -9.85 6.00
N VAL A 68 -4.38 -9.15 6.88
CA VAL A 68 -3.15 -8.44 6.49
C VAL A 68 -2.08 -9.44 6.07
N THR A 69 -1.91 -10.54 6.80
CA THR A 69 -1.00 -11.63 6.42
C THR A 69 -1.39 -12.22 5.07
N LEU A 70 -2.65 -12.62 4.89
CA LEU A 70 -3.14 -13.22 3.64
C LEU A 70 -3.02 -12.26 2.45
N ALA A 71 -3.37 -10.99 2.62
CA ALA A 71 -3.24 -9.98 1.57
C ALA A 71 -1.77 -9.72 1.21
N THR A 72 -0.87 -9.69 2.20
CA THR A 72 0.57 -9.53 1.97
C THR A 72 1.13 -10.72 1.20
N GLU A 73 0.78 -11.95 1.58
CA GLU A 73 1.22 -13.14 0.86
C GLU A 73 0.65 -13.18 -0.56
N TYR A 74 -0.61 -12.79 -0.75
CA TYR A 74 -1.23 -12.73 -2.07
C TYR A 74 -0.54 -11.70 -2.97
N PHE A 75 -0.28 -10.50 -2.43
CA PHE A 75 0.52 -9.47 -3.09
C PHE A 75 1.92 -9.98 -3.47
N MET A 76 2.56 -10.73 -2.57
CA MET A 76 3.91 -11.26 -2.78
C MET A 76 4.01 -12.28 -3.92
N THR A 77 2.88 -12.91 -4.32
CA THR A 77 2.84 -13.77 -5.51
C THR A 77 2.72 -13.01 -6.83
N GLY A 78 2.58 -11.68 -6.79
CA GLY A 78 2.34 -10.83 -7.96
C GLY A 78 0.90 -10.86 -8.50
N ARG A 79 0.01 -11.62 -7.86
CA ARG A 79 -1.42 -11.71 -8.23
C ARG A 79 -2.20 -10.44 -7.90
N ALA A 80 -1.83 -9.77 -6.81
CA ALA A 80 -2.20 -8.38 -6.53
C ALA A 80 -0.94 -7.51 -6.58
N ARG A 81 -1.08 -6.29 -7.09
CA ARG A 81 0.02 -5.33 -7.22
C ARG A 81 -0.19 -4.05 -6.42
N VAL A 82 -1.33 -3.94 -5.74
CA VAL A 82 -1.67 -2.79 -4.89
C VAL A 82 -2.31 -3.29 -3.60
N LEU A 83 -1.80 -2.79 -2.48
CA LEU A 83 -2.45 -2.90 -1.17
C LEU A 83 -2.87 -1.50 -0.74
N VAL A 84 -4.14 -1.36 -0.40
CA VAL A 84 -4.71 -0.14 0.17
C VAL A 84 -5.02 -0.44 1.62
N GLY A 85 -4.58 0.40 2.53
CA GLY A 85 -4.88 0.21 3.94
C GLY A 85 -4.55 1.41 4.79
N THR A 86 -4.76 1.25 6.09
CA THR A 86 -4.46 2.32 7.05
C THR A 86 -3.00 2.25 7.48
N ARG A 87 -2.45 3.38 7.92
CA ARG A 87 -1.10 3.45 8.50
C ARG A 87 -0.90 2.49 9.67
N ALA A 88 -1.93 2.29 10.49
CA ALA A 88 -1.86 1.35 11.62
C ALA A 88 -1.66 -0.11 11.19
N LEU A 89 -2.04 -0.47 9.97
CA LEU A 89 -1.91 -1.84 9.45
C LEU A 89 -0.74 -2.01 8.48
N LEU A 90 -0.48 -1.01 7.63
CA LEU A 90 0.55 -1.08 6.58
C LEU A 90 1.73 -0.14 6.81
N GLY A 91 1.65 0.78 7.78
CA GLY A 91 2.74 1.71 8.12
C GLY A 91 3.55 1.29 9.35
N GLU A 92 2.91 0.66 10.34
CA GLU A 92 3.53 0.21 11.58
C GLU A 92 3.65 -1.32 11.60
N GLY A 93 4.85 -1.84 11.89
CA GLY A 93 5.08 -3.29 12.02
C GLY A 93 4.84 -4.17 10.77
N TRP A 94 4.35 -3.60 9.66
CA TRP A 94 4.17 -4.32 8.40
C TRP A 94 5.51 -4.75 7.80
N ASP A 95 5.58 -6.00 7.36
CA ASP A 95 6.78 -6.61 6.79
C ASP A 95 6.50 -7.15 5.39
N CYS A 96 6.91 -6.37 4.38
CA CYS A 96 6.83 -6.74 2.98
C CYS A 96 8.04 -6.11 2.25
N ALA A 97 9.12 -6.88 2.11
CA ALA A 97 10.35 -6.41 1.48
C ALA A 97 10.18 -6.10 -0.01
N ALA A 98 9.19 -6.70 -0.69
CA ALA A 98 8.97 -6.46 -2.11
C ALA A 98 8.20 -5.17 -2.43
N VAL A 99 7.64 -4.48 -1.43
CA VAL A 99 6.97 -3.20 -1.70
C VAL A 99 8.00 -2.21 -2.23
N ASN A 100 7.74 -1.69 -3.42
CA ASN A 100 8.63 -0.78 -4.14
C ASN A 100 8.00 0.57 -4.42
N VAL A 101 6.69 0.72 -4.23
CA VAL A 101 5.99 2.01 -4.34
C VAL A 101 5.17 2.24 -3.08
N THR A 102 5.31 3.41 -2.47
CA THR A 102 4.39 3.88 -1.42
C THR A 102 3.68 5.14 -1.88
N VAL A 103 2.37 5.22 -1.60
CA VAL A 103 1.58 6.42 -1.84
C VAL A 103 0.91 6.80 -0.53
N ASP A 104 1.44 7.83 0.12
CA ASP A 104 0.90 8.38 1.35
C ASP A 104 -0.19 9.41 1.05
N LEU A 105 -1.43 9.08 1.43
CA LEU A 105 -2.60 9.95 1.31
C LEU A 105 -2.94 10.65 2.64
N THR A 106 -2.05 10.63 3.64
CA THR A 106 -2.30 11.20 4.97
C THR A 106 -1.85 12.66 5.09
N SER A 107 -2.80 13.57 5.29
CA SER A 107 -2.53 15.02 5.44
C SER A 107 -1.70 15.35 6.70
N ALA A 108 -1.89 14.63 7.81
CA ALA A 108 -1.21 14.91 9.09
C ALA A 108 -0.41 13.70 9.60
N THR A 109 0.91 13.85 9.60
CA THR A 109 1.86 12.84 10.08
C THR A 109 3.12 13.57 10.58
N THR A 110 3.75 13.07 11.65
CA THR A 110 5.04 13.56 12.13
C THR A 110 6.17 13.16 11.17
N PRO A 111 7.31 13.88 11.12
CA PRO A 111 8.45 13.48 10.28
C PRO A 111 8.85 12.01 10.49
N GLY A 112 8.87 11.54 11.75
CA GLY A 112 9.20 10.15 12.07
C GLY A 112 8.27 9.11 11.44
N ALA A 113 6.98 9.38 11.34
CA ALA A 113 6.04 8.43 10.73
C ALA A 113 6.18 8.36 9.20
N ILE A 114 6.58 9.44 8.52
CA ILE A 114 6.97 9.38 7.10
C ILE A 114 8.23 8.55 6.92
N THR A 115 9.26 8.80 7.74
CA THR A 115 10.50 8.01 7.69
C THR A 115 10.22 6.52 7.86
N GLN A 116 9.32 6.15 8.78
CA GLN A 116 8.91 4.75 8.97
C GLN A 116 8.23 4.16 7.74
N MET A 117 7.30 4.88 7.11
CA MET A 117 6.60 4.39 5.90
C MET A 117 7.55 4.26 4.70
N ARG A 118 8.38 5.29 4.42
CA ARG A 118 9.37 5.24 3.34
C ARG A 118 10.42 4.15 3.57
N GLY A 119 10.84 3.99 4.82
CA GLY A 119 11.77 2.94 5.22
C GLY A 119 11.29 1.54 4.91
N ARG A 120 9.99 1.31 4.68
CA ARG A 120 9.46 0.03 4.21
C ARG A 120 9.81 -0.24 2.76
N ALA A 121 9.53 0.71 1.85
CA ALA A 121 9.88 0.53 0.45
C ALA A 121 11.39 0.55 0.20
N LEU A 122 12.17 1.25 1.04
CA LEU A 122 13.63 1.27 0.95
C LEU A 122 14.32 -0.02 1.42
N ARG A 123 13.59 -0.97 2.02
CA ARG A 123 14.17 -2.28 2.39
C ARG A 123 14.66 -2.98 1.13
N ARG A 124 15.86 -3.56 1.21
CA ARG A 124 16.38 -4.45 0.17
C ARG A 124 15.51 -5.69 0.13
N ASP A 125 15.06 -6.06 -1.07
CA ASP A 125 14.40 -7.33 -1.30
C ASP A 125 15.47 -8.37 -1.68
N PRO A 126 15.67 -9.45 -0.90
CA PRO A 126 16.59 -10.52 -1.27
C PRO A 126 16.23 -11.19 -2.60
N ALA A 127 14.97 -11.12 -3.04
CA ALA A 127 14.50 -11.68 -4.30
C ALA A 127 14.66 -10.73 -5.49
N ASP A 128 14.92 -9.44 -5.26
CA ASP A 128 15.10 -8.43 -6.32
C ASP A 128 16.19 -7.43 -5.93
N ALA A 129 17.41 -7.70 -6.39
CA ALA A 129 18.58 -6.85 -6.17
C ALA A 129 18.50 -5.50 -6.91
N ASP A 130 17.69 -5.42 -7.97
CA ASP A 130 17.51 -4.22 -8.80
C ASP A 130 16.29 -3.39 -8.36
N LYS A 131 15.65 -3.77 -7.25
CA LYS A 131 14.50 -3.06 -6.70
C LYS A 131 14.86 -1.60 -6.41
N VAL A 132 14.11 -0.71 -7.05
CA VAL A 132 14.06 0.71 -6.73
C VAL A 132 12.82 1.02 -5.89
N ALA A 133 12.91 2.05 -5.05
CA ALA A 133 11.79 2.49 -4.23
C ALA A 133 11.30 3.86 -4.71
N ASP A 134 10.00 3.99 -4.94
CA ASP A 134 9.33 5.24 -5.26
C ASP A 134 8.34 5.60 -4.14
N ASN A 135 8.42 6.81 -3.60
CA ASN A 135 7.66 7.22 -2.42
C ASN A 135 6.94 8.54 -2.69
N TRP A 136 5.63 8.47 -2.77
CA TRP A 136 4.76 9.60 -3.06
C TRP A 136 4.08 10.08 -1.79
N SER A 137 3.97 11.40 -1.63
CA SER A 137 3.13 12.04 -0.63
C SER A 137 2.17 12.97 -1.35
N VAL A 138 0.86 12.75 -1.15
CA VAL A 138 -0.20 13.50 -1.83
C VAL A 138 -0.77 14.53 -0.85
N CYS A 139 -0.97 15.75 -1.34
CA CYS A 139 -1.64 16.82 -0.60
C CYS A 139 -2.77 17.42 -1.42
N CYS A 140 -3.77 17.98 -0.75
CA CYS A 140 -4.86 18.71 -1.38
C CYS A 140 -4.56 20.22 -1.32
N ILE A 141 -4.86 20.93 -2.41
CA ILE A 141 -4.77 22.40 -2.46
C ILE A 141 -6.13 22.94 -2.93
N SER A 142 -6.62 23.98 -2.26
CA SER A 142 -7.87 24.66 -2.62
C SER A 142 -7.66 26.18 -2.67
N PRO A 143 -7.38 26.77 -3.85
CA PRO A 143 -7.00 28.18 -3.96
C PRO A 143 -8.03 29.16 -3.38
N ASP A 144 -9.32 28.84 -3.51
CA ASP A 144 -10.42 29.72 -3.11
C ASP A 144 -10.88 29.51 -1.65
N HIS A 145 -10.24 28.61 -0.90
CA HIS A 145 -10.59 28.31 0.48
C HIS A 145 -9.62 28.96 1.48
N PRO A 146 -10.10 29.61 2.55
CA PRO A 146 -9.23 30.05 3.63
C PRO A 146 -8.41 28.87 4.20
N ARG A 147 -7.08 28.99 4.20
CA ARG A 147 -6.14 27.90 4.55
C ARG A 147 -6.20 26.69 3.62
N GLY A 148 -6.60 26.88 2.36
CA GLY A 148 -6.58 25.82 1.35
C GLY A 148 -5.17 25.36 0.93
N ASP A 149 -4.13 26.00 1.44
CA ASP A 149 -2.72 25.61 1.34
C ASP A 149 -2.22 24.82 2.58
N ALA A 150 -3.06 24.59 3.59
CA ALA A 150 -2.63 24.02 4.86
C ALA A 150 -1.99 22.62 4.73
N ASP A 151 -2.53 21.79 3.83
CA ASP A 151 -1.98 20.45 3.58
C ASP A 151 -0.65 20.51 2.83
N TYR A 152 -0.51 21.45 1.88
CA TYR A 152 0.77 21.72 1.23
C TYR A 152 1.83 22.21 2.22
N LEU A 153 1.50 23.17 3.08
CA LEU A 153 2.43 23.66 4.10
C LEU A 153 2.83 22.55 5.09
N ARG A 154 1.93 21.61 5.41
CA ARG A 154 2.27 20.41 6.19
C ARG A 154 3.17 19.48 5.40
N LEU A 155 2.93 19.26 4.11
CA LEU A 155 3.76 18.45 3.24
C LEU A 155 5.21 18.97 3.25
N VAL A 156 5.41 20.26 2.94
CA VAL A 156 6.74 20.90 2.91
C VAL A 156 7.48 20.71 4.24
N ARG A 157 6.84 21.04 5.37
CA ARG A 157 7.48 20.88 6.70
C ARG A 157 7.89 19.45 7.02
N LYS A 158 7.15 18.44 6.55
CA LYS A 158 7.48 17.03 6.80
C LYS A 158 8.68 16.55 5.99
N HIS A 159 8.88 17.15 4.82
CA HIS A 159 9.93 16.80 3.87
C HIS A 159 11.24 17.56 4.11
N ASP A 160 11.16 18.73 4.75
CA ASP A 160 12.33 19.55 5.07
C ASP A 160 13.42 18.82 5.87
N ALA A 161 13.04 17.84 6.68
CA ALA A 161 13.97 17.00 7.46
C ALA A 161 14.43 15.72 6.73
N TYR A 162 14.07 15.56 5.45
CA TYR A 162 14.45 14.40 4.65
C TYR A 162 15.52 14.80 3.63
N PHE A 163 16.65 14.08 3.66
CA PHE A 163 17.79 14.37 2.83
C PHE A 163 18.06 13.22 1.86
N ALA A 164 18.31 13.55 0.60
CA ALA A 164 18.66 12.58 -0.44
C ALA A 164 19.83 13.08 -1.29
N ALA A 165 20.56 12.14 -1.90
CA ALA A 165 21.59 12.47 -2.86
C ALA A 165 20.95 12.87 -4.20
N SER A 166 21.36 14.01 -4.75
CA SER A 166 20.96 14.43 -6.08
C SER A 166 21.86 13.81 -7.15
N PRO A 167 21.43 13.79 -8.43
CA PRO A 167 22.27 13.34 -9.54
C PRO A 167 23.61 14.08 -9.65
N GLN A 168 23.73 15.27 -9.04
CA GLN A 168 24.93 16.10 -9.00
C GLN A 168 25.84 15.77 -7.81
N GLY A 169 25.49 14.77 -6.99
CA GLY A 169 26.26 14.38 -5.81
C GLY A 169 26.10 15.34 -4.62
N LEU A 170 25.08 16.19 -4.64
CA LEU A 170 24.73 17.08 -3.52
C LEU A 170 23.75 16.39 -2.60
N ILE A 171 23.70 16.83 -1.34
CA ILE A 171 22.63 16.47 -0.42
C ILE A 171 21.56 17.55 -0.51
N GLU A 172 20.36 17.16 -0.92
CA GLU A 172 19.20 18.04 -1.03
C GLU A 172 18.14 17.63 -0.01
N SER A 173 17.40 18.61 0.52
CA SER A 173 16.18 18.33 1.30
C SER A 173 14.96 18.35 0.38
N GLY A 174 14.00 17.44 0.62
CA GLY A 174 12.86 17.28 -0.28
C GLY A 174 11.83 16.24 0.09
#